data_AF-B7IDH5-F1
#
_entry.id   AF-B7IDH5-F1
#
_cell.length_a   1.000
_cell.length_b   1.000
_cell.length_c   1.000
_cell.angle_alpha   90.00
_cell.angle_beta   90.00
_cell.angle_gamma   90.00
#
_symmetry.space_group_name_H-M   'P 1'
#
loop_
_entity.id
_entity.type
_entity.pdbx_description
1 polymer ?
#
loop_
_entity_poly.entity_id
_entity_poly.type
_entity_poly.pdbx_seq_one_letter_code
_entity_poly.pdbx_strand_id
1 'polypeptide(L)'
;MDNYRYYFLWVIVFLILFIGIYNNFHLKKISAIDFSHKNSIAFKFILPYKNNLWVVSDSGKIIDIVEDYKVLKSLPIIVVPEEFVDGYFGKIKQDFLKKIPENIPSFVYEINFNENYMVLNNNARIYFNENFDFQMYFEKLKIVYNYIEPLGIYYISDEMLVKAR
;
A
#
# COMPACT_ATOMS: atom_id res chain seq x y z
N MET A 1 -56.79 26.19 -32.23
CA MET A 1 -56.56 25.35 -31.02
C MET A 1 -55.29 24.50 -31.19
N ASP A 2 -54.40 24.91 -32.10
CA ASP A 2 -53.35 24.03 -32.65
C ASP A 2 -52.00 24.26 -31.97
N ASN A 3 -51.75 25.46 -31.48
CA ASN A 3 -50.51 25.81 -30.75
C ASN A 3 -50.29 24.95 -29.50
N TYR A 4 -51.36 24.62 -28.75
CA TYR A 4 -51.26 23.77 -27.56
C TYR A 4 -50.80 22.34 -27.88
N ARG A 5 -51.16 21.79 -29.05
CA ARG A 5 -50.71 20.47 -29.49
C ARG A 5 -49.22 20.48 -29.82
N TYR A 6 -48.72 21.56 -30.43
CA TYR A 6 -47.30 21.72 -30.69
C TYR A 6 -46.50 21.86 -29.39
N TYR A 7 -46.96 22.65 -28.42
CA TYR A 7 -46.31 22.76 -27.11
C TYR A 7 -46.30 21.43 -26.35
N PHE A 8 -47.40 20.68 -26.39
CA PHE A 8 -47.48 19.36 -25.76
C PHE A 8 -46.51 18.35 -26.39
N LEU A 9 -46.37 18.36 -27.72
CA LEU A 9 -45.39 17.55 -28.45
C LEU A 9 -43.95 17.93 -28.08
N TRP A 10 -43.65 19.22 -27.97
CA TRP A 10 -42.32 19.69 -27.55
C TRP A 10 -41.96 19.26 -26.13
N VAL A 11 -42.93 19.27 -25.20
CA VAL A 11 -42.72 18.79 -23.83
C VAL A 11 -42.43 17.29 -23.80
N ILE A 12 -43.12 16.49 -24.62
CA ILE A 12 -42.87 15.05 -24.73
C ILE A 12 -41.48 14.77 -25.30
N VAL A 13 -41.09 15.46 -26.38
CA VAL A 13 -39.76 15.30 -26.98
C VAL A 13 -38.67 15.69 -25.98
N PHE A 14 -38.86 16.78 -25.24
CA PHE A 14 -37.92 17.21 -24.20
C PHE A 14 -37.77 16.18 -23.08
N LEU A 15 -38.87 15.58 -22.61
CA LEU A 15 -38.85 14.53 -21.61
C LEU A 15 -38.12 13.27 -22.09
N ILE A 16 -38.35 12.84 -23.34
CA ILE A 16 -37.68 11.68 -23.93
C ILE A 16 -36.16 11.92 -24.03
N LEU A 17 -35.75 13.11 -24.48
CA LEU A 17 -34.33 13.48 -24.54
C LEU A 17 -33.70 13.57 -23.14
N PHE A 18 -34.42 14.13 -22.17
CA PHE A 18 -33.93 14.26 -20.80
C PHE A 18 -33.74 12.89 -20.14
N ILE A 19 -34.70 11.97 -20.30
CA ILE A 19 -34.59 10.59 -19.81
C ILE A 19 -33.47 9.84 -20.53
N GLY A 20 -33.30 10.04 -21.84
CA GLY A 20 -32.22 9.43 -22.62
C GLY A 20 -30.82 9.89 -22.18
N ILE A 21 -30.65 11.19 -21.92
CA ILE A 21 -29.39 11.77 -21.43
C ILE A 21 -29.14 11.34 -19.98
N TYR A 22 -30.15 11.38 -19.11
CA TYR A 22 -30.03 10.95 -17.71
C TYR A 22 -29.66 9.46 -17.61
N ASN A 23 -30.31 8.60 -18.40
CA ASN A 23 -29.97 7.19 -18.46
C ASN A 23 -28.58 6.95 -19.04
N ASN A 24 -28.14 7.67 -20.08
CA ASN A 24 -26.77 7.52 -20.58
C ASN A 24 -25.70 7.98 -19.57
N PHE A 25 -25.97 9.05 -18.81
CA PHE A 25 -25.07 9.53 -17.76
C PHE A 25 -25.02 8.59 -16.56
N HIS A 26 -26.16 8.01 -16.15
CA HIS A 26 -26.19 7.05 -15.04
C HIS A 26 -25.74 5.64 -15.43
N LEU A 27 -26.06 5.16 -16.65
CA LEU A 27 -25.56 3.88 -17.16
C LEU A 27 -24.05 3.94 -17.38
N LYS A 28 -23.46 5.04 -17.86
CA LYS A 28 -21.99 5.19 -17.87
C LYS A 28 -21.37 5.19 -16.47
N LYS A 29 -22.11 5.65 -15.45
CA LYS A 29 -21.65 5.63 -14.05
C LYS A 29 -21.77 4.25 -13.41
N ILE A 30 -22.71 3.42 -13.87
CA ILE A 30 -22.97 2.06 -13.37
C ILE A 30 -22.17 1.01 -14.15
N SER A 31 -21.98 1.16 -15.46
CA SER A 31 -21.11 0.30 -16.28
C SER A 31 -19.61 0.63 -16.13
N ALA A 32 -19.26 1.70 -15.41
CA ALA A 32 -17.90 1.92 -14.91
C ALA A 32 -17.65 1.20 -13.58
N ILE A 33 -18.67 0.54 -13.01
CA ILE A 33 -18.51 -0.46 -11.95
C ILE A 33 -18.53 -1.83 -12.63
N ASP A 34 -17.67 -2.01 -13.63
CA ASP A 34 -17.22 -3.33 -13.98
C ASP A 34 -16.45 -3.85 -12.77
N PHE A 35 -17.12 -4.68 -11.95
CA PHE A 35 -16.47 -5.70 -11.11
C PHE A 35 -15.83 -6.77 -12.01
N SER A 36 -15.05 -6.32 -13.00
CA SER A 36 -14.03 -7.15 -13.64
C SER A 36 -12.96 -7.35 -12.57
N HIS A 37 -13.11 -8.45 -11.85
CA HIS A 37 -12.19 -9.01 -10.88
C HIS A 37 -10.90 -9.45 -11.62
N LYS A 38 -10.19 -8.47 -12.16
CA LYS A 38 -8.86 -8.61 -12.77
C LYS A 38 -8.10 -7.28 -12.72
N ASN A 39 -8.34 -6.49 -11.66
CA ASN A 39 -7.30 -5.59 -11.17
C ASN A 39 -6.27 -6.47 -10.50
N SER A 40 -5.09 -6.63 -11.11
CA SER A 40 -3.91 -7.09 -10.41
C SER A 40 -3.64 -6.08 -9.29
N ILE A 41 -4.22 -6.32 -8.11
CA ILE A 41 -3.91 -5.50 -6.94
C ILE A 41 -2.44 -5.76 -6.67
N ALA A 42 -1.60 -4.78 -7.00
CA ALA A 42 -0.17 -4.86 -6.75
C ALA A 42 0.00 -4.82 -5.22
N PHE A 43 0.15 -5.99 -4.62
CA PHE A 43 0.45 -6.13 -3.21
C PHE A 43 1.85 -5.56 -2.98
N LYS A 44 1.98 -4.66 -2.00
CA LYS A 44 3.24 -3.97 -1.73
C LYS A 44 3.95 -4.56 -0.52
N PHE A 45 3.22 -4.81 0.57
CA PHE A 45 3.79 -5.34 1.81
C PHE A 45 2.74 -5.98 2.71
N ILE A 46 3.22 -6.63 3.78
CA ILE A 46 2.41 -7.20 4.85
C ILE A 46 2.47 -6.29 6.08
N LEU A 47 1.32 -5.99 6.66
CA LEU A 47 1.17 -5.18 7.87
C LEU A 47 0.73 -6.07 9.04
N PRO A 48 1.58 -6.26 10.06
CA PRO A 48 1.15 -6.80 11.35
C PRO A 48 0.27 -5.77 12.07
N TYR A 49 -1.00 -6.09 12.29
CA TYR A 49 -1.94 -5.20 12.97
C TYR A 49 -3.05 -5.99 13.66
N LYS A 50 -3.31 -5.68 14.93
CA LYS A 50 -4.33 -6.34 15.77
C LYS A 50 -4.28 -7.88 15.68
N ASN A 51 -3.10 -8.45 15.97
CA ASN A 51 -2.82 -9.90 15.97
C ASN A 51 -3.04 -10.62 14.63
N ASN A 52 -3.16 -9.89 13.54
CA ASN A 52 -3.30 -10.45 12.19
C ASN A 52 -2.22 -9.87 11.28
N LEU A 53 -1.91 -10.62 10.22
CA LEU A 53 -1.05 -10.17 9.13
C LEU A 53 -1.95 -9.76 7.98
N TRP A 54 -1.91 -8.49 7.61
CA TRP A 54 -2.76 -7.93 6.55
C TRP A 54 -1.95 -7.64 5.29
N VAL A 55 -2.52 -7.92 4.13
CA VAL A 55 -1.95 -7.54 2.84
C VAL A 55 -2.34 -6.10 2.52
N VAL A 56 -1.35 -5.29 2.15
CA VAL A 56 -1.51 -3.88 1.84
C VAL A 56 -1.18 -3.61 0.37
N SER A 57 -2.02 -2.82 -0.30
CA SER A 57 -1.77 -2.36 -1.68
C SER A 57 -0.66 -1.31 -1.75
N ASP A 58 -0.19 -1.05 -2.96
CA ASP A 58 0.61 0.13 -3.33
C ASP A 58 0.09 1.47 -2.78
N SER A 59 -1.22 1.63 -2.74
CA SER A 59 -1.98 2.80 -2.31
C SER A 59 -2.21 2.84 -0.79
N GLY A 60 -1.68 1.87 -0.04
CA GLY A 60 -1.82 1.80 1.41
C GLY A 60 -3.18 1.28 1.89
N LYS A 61 -4.02 0.74 0.99
CA LYS A 61 -5.29 0.11 1.37
C LYS A 61 -5.02 -1.27 1.97
N ILE A 62 -5.62 -1.55 3.12
CA ILE A 62 -5.62 -2.88 3.75
C ILE A 62 -6.68 -3.70 3.01
N ILE A 63 -6.24 -4.79 2.38
CA ILE A 63 -7.08 -5.56 1.45
C ILE A 63 -7.65 -6.79 2.14
N ASP A 64 -6.77 -7.63 2.68
CA ASP A 64 -7.12 -8.97 3.16
C ASP A 64 -6.13 -9.48 4.21
N ILE A 65 -6.44 -10.61 4.83
CA ILE A 65 -5.56 -11.32 5.77
C ILE A 65 -4.62 -12.24 4.97
N VAL A 66 -3.38 -12.41 5.44
CA VAL A 66 -2.42 -13.37 4.86
C VAL A 66 -2.85 -14.79 5.24
N GLU A 67 -3.38 -15.54 4.27
CA GLU A 67 -3.76 -16.96 4.45
C GLU A 67 -2.72 -17.94 3.88
N ASP A 68 -1.97 -17.54 2.84
CA ASP A 68 -0.98 -18.37 2.16
C ASP A 68 0.46 -18.02 2.59
N TYR A 69 1.21 -19.04 3.00
CA TYR A 69 2.63 -18.96 3.31
C TYR A 69 3.49 -18.44 2.14
N LYS A 70 3.07 -18.64 0.89
CA LYS A 70 3.76 -18.09 -0.28
C LYS A 70 3.72 -16.55 -0.29
N VAL A 71 2.58 -15.96 0.08
CA VAL A 71 2.43 -14.50 0.17
C VAL A 71 3.38 -13.96 1.23
N LEU A 72 3.43 -14.62 2.40
CA LEU A 72 4.34 -14.28 3.50
C LEU A 72 5.81 -14.26 3.10
N LYS A 73 6.23 -15.14 2.18
CA LYS A 73 7.61 -15.19 1.68
C LYS A 73 7.91 -14.17 0.58
N SER A 74 6.90 -13.69 -0.13
CA SER A 74 7.07 -12.85 -1.31
C SER A 74 7.08 -11.35 -1.02
N LEU A 75 6.55 -10.94 0.14
CA LEU A 75 6.36 -9.54 0.48
C LEU A 75 7.10 -9.20 1.79
N PRO A 76 7.72 -8.01 1.88
CA PRO A 76 8.32 -7.57 3.13
C PRO A 76 7.25 -7.29 4.18
N ILE A 77 7.59 -7.49 5.44
CA ILE A 77 6.76 -7.13 6.58
C ILE A 77 7.09 -5.69 6.99
N ILE A 78 6.07 -4.84 7.11
CA ILE A 78 6.25 -3.45 7.55
C ILE A 78 5.41 -3.22 8.80
N VAL A 79 6.09 -3.00 9.93
CA VAL A 79 5.43 -2.59 11.17
C VAL A 79 5.29 -1.08 11.17
N VAL A 80 4.04 -0.63 11.12
CA VAL A 80 3.66 0.78 11.08
C VAL A 80 3.15 1.20 12.47
N PRO A 81 3.53 2.38 13.01
CA PRO A 81 2.96 2.85 14.27
C PRO A 81 1.44 3.01 14.16
N GLU A 82 0.72 2.62 15.22
CA GLU A 82 -0.74 2.47 15.18
C GLU A 82 -1.45 3.78 14.82
N GLU A 83 -0.91 4.93 15.19
CA GLU A 83 -1.47 6.24 14.88
C GLU A 83 -1.51 6.54 13.36
N PHE A 84 -0.75 5.81 12.54
CA PHE A 84 -0.77 5.92 11.09
C PHE A 84 -1.66 4.90 10.39
N VAL A 85 -2.28 3.98 11.15
CA VAL A 85 -3.25 3.02 10.64
C VAL A 85 -4.66 3.53 10.91
N ASP A 86 -5.36 3.89 9.84
CA ASP A 86 -6.77 4.28 9.89
C ASP A 86 -7.64 3.02 9.83
N GLY A 87 -7.91 2.46 11.00
CA GLY A 87 -8.72 1.24 11.15
C GLY A 87 -10.18 1.40 10.73
N TYR A 88 -10.72 2.63 10.68
CA TYR A 88 -12.10 2.86 10.25
C TYR A 88 -12.20 2.79 8.72
N PHE A 89 -11.25 3.38 8.01
CA PHE A 89 -11.21 3.35 6.54
C PHE A 89 -10.39 2.18 5.97
N GLY A 90 -9.76 1.36 6.81
CA GLY A 90 -8.94 0.23 6.38
C GLY A 90 -7.75 0.65 5.52
N LYS A 91 -7.01 1.68 5.93
CA LYS A 91 -5.90 2.26 5.16
C LYS A 91 -4.79 2.78 6.03
N ILE A 92 -3.60 2.93 5.45
CA ILE A 92 -2.48 3.65 6.06
C ILE A 92 -2.58 5.12 5.65
N LYS A 93 -2.28 6.04 6.58
CA LYS A 93 -2.27 7.48 6.30
C LYS A 93 -1.25 7.81 5.22
N GLN A 94 -1.65 8.67 4.27
CA GLN A 94 -0.84 9.01 3.10
C GLN A 94 0.52 9.60 3.46
N ASP A 95 0.58 10.40 4.54
CA ASP A 95 1.81 11.04 4.99
C ASP A 95 2.85 10.03 5.48
N PHE A 96 2.39 8.90 6.04
CA PHE A 96 3.26 7.80 6.44
C PHE A 96 3.63 6.90 5.26
N LEU A 97 2.69 6.66 4.33
CA LEU A 97 2.94 5.83 3.15
C LEU A 97 4.15 6.32 2.34
N LYS A 98 4.37 7.64 2.29
CA LYS A 98 5.54 8.27 1.64
C LYS A 98 6.88 7.97 2.32
N LYS A 99 6.88 7.57 3.60
CA LYS A 99 8.09 7.17 4.34
C LYS A 99 8.51 5.73 4.04
N ILE A 100 7.57 4.90 3.57
CA ILE A 100 7.86 3.50 3.23
C ILE A 100 8.65 3.50 1.91
N PRO A 101 9.87 2.93 1.88
CA PRO A 101 10.66 2.88 0.66
C PRO A 101 9.93 2.14 -0.46
N GLU A 102 10.06 2.63 -1.69
CA GLU A 102 9.40 2.02 -2.85
C GLU A 102 10.01 0.67 -3.22
N ASN A 103 11.34 0.56 -3.12
CA ASN A 103 12.09 -0.62 -3.52
C ASN A 103 12.81 -1.23 -2.32
N ILE A 104 12.18 -2.21 -1.68
CA ILE A 104 12.78 -2.96 -0.57
C ILE A 104 13.57 -4.13 -1.16
N PRO A 105 14.88 -4.25 -0.89
CA PRO A 105 15.68 -5.37 -1.36
C PRO A 105 15.16 -6.71 -0.82
N SER A 106 15.29 -7.77 -1.62
CA SER A 106 14.81 -9.11 -1.25
C SER A 106 15.49 -9.75 -0.03
N PHE A 107 16.64 -9.21 0.41
CA PHE A 107 17.32 -9.66 1.62
C PHE A 107 16.77 -8.99 2.90
N VAL A 108 15.89 -7.99 2.78
CA VAL A 108 15.20 -7.36 3.90
C VAL A 108 13.87 -8.07 4.10
N TYR A 109 13.70 -8.66 5.29
CA TYR A 109 12.50 -9.39 5.66
C TYR A 109 11.44 -8.49 6.31
N GLU A 110 11.87 -7.64 7.25
CA GLU A 110 10.98 -6.78 8.03
C GLU A 110 11.58 -5.37 8.18
N ILE A 111 10.73 -4.35 8.17
CA ILE A 111 11.08 -2.99 8.61
C ILE A 111 10.11 -2.59 9.71
N ASN A 112 10.63 -2.31 10.90
CA ASN A 112 9.87 -1.87 12.04
C ASN A 112 10.08 -0.38 12.29
N PHE A 113 9.08 0.43 11.93
CA PHE A 113 9.09 1.88 12.13
C PHE A 113 8.68 2.31 13.54
N ASN A 114 8.17 1.40 14.38
CA ASN A 114 7.86 1.69 15.78
C ASN A 114 9.13 1.65 16.65
N GLU A 115 10.00 0.66 16.39
CA GLU A 115 11.25 0.45 17.14
C GLU A 115 12.50 0.87 16.35
N ASN A 116 12.34 1.37 15.13
CA ASN A 116 13.40 1.85 14.25
C ASN A 116 14.50 0.81 13.96
N TYR A 117 14.10 -0.39 13.52
CA TYR A 117 15.03 -1.40 13.04
C TYR A 117 14.51 -2.10 11.79
N MET A 118 15.41 -2.76 11.06
CA MET A 118 15.04 -3.73 10.01
C MET A 118 15.65 -5.09 10.30
N VAL A 119 14.96 -6.15 9.87
CA VAL A 119 15.42 -7.53 9.96
C VAL A 119 15.79 -8.01 8.57
N LEU A 120 16.96 -8.62 8.44
CA LEU A 120 17.41 -9.24 7.21
C LEU A 120 17.04 -10.72 7.17
N ASN A 121 17.11 -11.36 5.99
CA ASN A 121 16.77 -12.78 5.83
C ASN A 121 17.65 -13.74 6.65
N ASN A 122 18.84 -13.32 7.06
CA ASN A 122 19.70 -14.07 7.99
C ASN A 122 19.36 -13.79 9.47
N ASN A 123 18.22 -13.17 9.76
CA ASN A 123 17.75 -12.72 11.07
C ASN A 123 18.64 -11.69 11.76
N ALA A 124 19.60 -11.07 11.06
CA ALA A 124 20.33 -9.94 11.61
C ALA A 124 19.40 -8.73 11.75
N ARG A 125 19.59 -7.95 12.82
CA ARG A 125 18.84 -6.72 13.07
C ARG A 125 19.74 -5.51 12.88
N ILE A 126 19.25 -4.54 12.13
CA ILE A 126 19.95 -3.27 11.89
C ILE A 126 19.07 -2.13 12.40
N TYR A 127 19.53 -1.43 13.42
CA TYR A 127 18.88 -0.24 13.96
C TYR A 127 19.22 0.99 13.12
N PHE A 128 18.20 1.82 12.91
CA PHE A 128 18.30 3.08 12.18
C PHE A 128 17.72 4.24 13.00
N ASN A 129 17.97 5.46 12.56
CA ASN A 129 17.45 6.68 13.18
C ASN A 129 16.25 7.24 12.41
N GLU A 130 15.60 8.28 12.94
CA GLU A 130 14.41 8.87 12.31
C GLU A 130 14.69 9.51 10.94
N ASN A 131 15.94 9.92 10.68
CA ASN A 131 16.37 10.56 9.43
C ASN A 131 17.00 9.57 8.45
N PHE A 132 16.63 8.30 8.55
CA PHE A 132 17.25 7.24 7.76
C PHE A 132 16.89 7.31 6.28
N ASP A 133 17.89 7.48 5.43
CA ASP A 133 17.73 7.39 3.97
C ASP A 133 17.77 5.92 3.52
N PHE A 134 16.61 5.27 3.52
CA PHE A 134 16.47 3.88 3.10
C PHE A 134 17.09 3.59 1.73
N GLN A 135 16.95 4.50 0.76
CA GLN A 135 17.42 4.26 -0.60
C GLN A 135 18.95 4.18 -0.63
N MET A 136 19.64 5.15 -0.02
CA MET A 136 21.09 5.14 0.06
C MET A 136 21.60 3.92 0.85
N TYR A 137 20.99 3.60 1.99
CA TYR A 137 21.47 2.52 2.84
C TYR A 137 21.18 1.13 2.29
N PHE A 138 20.09 0.93 1.56
CA PHE A 138 19.85 -0.34 0.86
C PHE A 138 20.93 -0.66 -0.17
N GLU A 139 21.44 0.33 -0.89
CA GLU A 139 22.56 0.13 -1.82
C GLU A 139 23.85 -0.27 -1.08
N LYS A 140 24.15 0.40 0.05
CA LYS A 140 25.30 0.02 0.89
C LYS A 140 25.14 -1.40 1.46
N LEU A 141 23.94 -1.74 1.92
CA LEU A 141 23.64 -3.05 2.50
C LEU A 141 23.70 -4.19 1.49
N LYS A 142 23.31 -3.97 0.23
CA LYS A 142 23.51 -4.97 -0.84
C LYS A 142 24.96 -5.44 -0.93
N ILE A 143 25.91 -4.53 -0.74
CA ILE A 143 27.34 -4.82 -0.82
C ILE A 143 27.81 -5.60 0.40
N VAL A 144 27.40 -5.18 1.60
CA VAL A 144 27.90 -5.75 2.85
C VAL A 144 27.11 -6.95 3.37
N TYR A 145 25.90 -7.22 2.84
CA TYR A 145 24.98 -8.25 3.33
C TYR A 145 25.63 -9.62 3.49
N ASN A 146 26.45 -10.03 2.52
CA ASN A 146 27.13 -11.33 2.55
C ASN A 146 28.15 -11.47 3.70
N TYR A 147 28.53 -10.37 4.34
CA TYR A 147 29.46 -10.33 5.47
C TYR A 147 28.75 -10.11 6.81
N ILE A 148 27.42 -9.89 6.80
CA ILE A 148 26.63 -9.72 8.02
C ILE A 148 26.44 -11.09 8.67
N GLU A 149 26.80 -11.18 9.95
CA GLU A 149 26.64 -12.41 10.71
C GLU A 149 25.14 -12.71 10.94
N PRO A 150 24.72 -13.98 10.76
CA PRO A 150 23.36 -14.38 11.12
C PRO A 150 23.05 -14.05 12.58
N LEU A 151 21.83 -13.59 12.84
CA LEU A 151 21.36 -13.16 14.18
C LEU A 151 22.14 -11.99 14.81
N GLY A 152 23.10 -11.38 14.09
CA GLY A 152 23.88 -10.27 14.60
C GLY A 152 23.05 -9.01 14.81
N ILE A 153 23.48 -8.17 15.76
CA ILE A 153 22.82 -6.89 16.05
C ILE A 153 23.74 -5.76 15.64
N TYR A 154 23.23 -4.88 14.78
CA TYR A 154 23.98 -3.78 14.20
C TYR A 154 23.24 -2.46 14.33
N TYR A 155 23.99 -1.37 14.30
CA TYR A 155 23.47 -0.02 14.16
C TYR A 155 24.29 0.74 13.12
N ILE A 156 23.72 1.81 12.61
CA ILE A 156 24.36 2.65 11.62
C ILE A 156 24.87 3.92 12.32
N SER A 157 26.18 4.14 12.27
CA SER A 157 26.86 5.29 12.89
C SER A 157 27.90 5.82 11.93
N ASP A 158 27.88 7.14 11.67
CA ASP A 158 28.83 7.80 10.76
C ASP A 158 29.00 7.07 9.42
N GLU A 159 27.87 6.68 8.82
CA GLU A 159 27.78 5.89 7.59
C GLU A 159 28.36 4.47 7.63
N MET A 160 28.83 4.01 8.79
CA MET A 160 29.35 2.66 9.00
C MET A 160 28.32 1.76 9.67
N LEU A 161 28.32 0.49 9.27
CA LEU A 161 27.57 -0.57 9.95
C LEU A 161 28.41 -1.09 11.11
N VAL A 162 27.98 -0.82 12.33
CA VAL A 162 28.71 -1.20 13.55
C VAL A 162 27.98 -2.33 14.24
N LYS A 163 28.72 -3.40 14.57
CA LYS A 163 28.19 -4.54 15.33
C LYS A 163 28.10 -4.17 16.81
N ALA A 164 26.92 -4.27 17.39
CA ALA A 164 26.69 -4.09 18.82
C ALA A 164 26.88 -5.39 19.61
N ARG A 165 26.55 -6.55 19.01
CA ARG A 165 26.67 -7.87 19.64
C ARG A 165 26.80 -8.97 18.60
#